data_AF-A7RLI4-F1
#
_entry.id   AF-A7RLI4-F1
#
_cell.length_a   1.000
_cell.length_b   1.000
_cell.length_c   1.000
_cell.angle_alpha   90.00
_cell.angle_beta   90.00
_cell.angle_gamma   90.00
#
_symmetry.space_group_name_H-M   'P 1'
#
loop_
_entity.id
_entity.type
_entity.pdbx_description
1 polymer ?
#
loop_
_entity_poly.entity_id
_entity_poly.type
_entity_poly.pdbx_seq_one_letter_code
_entity_poly.pdbx_strand_id
1 'polypeptide(L)'
;FYWQLSGVAMVVLGTWTLIHRNEFNILLDSSWFVIIVGLMIGIGGVVVLICTCGCYGTVKEHRYLLISFLIMLTLVLIVQISVGVIAFVHRAEVLIHISPLTHDMKYTTRRRMSDYGVRQDVTKAIDQMQINFKCCGEDNWSTWNTTAWKQSSNNSVPDSCCKTPSFGCGKRDHPSNIYREGCVIGLTVFFRKHLLVLGSVLLGIALIQLIGLIMTVCLLRFVKDYY
;
A
#
# COMPACT_ATOMS: atom_id res chain seq x y z
N PHE A 1 -22.24 4.02 11.57
CA PHE A 1 -21.82 5.43 11.48
C PHE A 1 -20.32 5.60 11.21
N TYR A 2 -19.42 5.23 12.12
CA TYR A 2 -17.95 5.41 11.91
C TYR A 2 -17.42 4.78 10.60
N TRP A 3 -17.81 3.54 10.30
CA TRP A 3 -17.43 2.85 9.05
C TRP A 3 -17.98 3.50 7.78
N GLN A 4 -19.09 4.22 7.88
CA GLN A 4 -19.67 4.95 6.76
C GLN A 4 -18.84 6.21 6.46
N LEU A 5 -18.42 6.94 7.50
CA LEU A 5 -17.54 8.08 7.37
C LEU A 5 -16.19 7.68 6.76
N SER A 6 -15.62 6.55 7.17
CA SER A 6 -14.38 6.05 6.56
C SER A 6 -14.58 5.69 5.08
N GLY A 7 -15.70 5.06 4.71
CA GLY A 7 -16.01 4.74 3.31
C GLY A 7 -16.14 6.00 2.45
N VAL A 8 -16.86 7.03 2.94
CA VAL A 8 -16.98 8.33 2.26
C VAL A 8 -15.60 9.00 2.12
N ALA A 9 -14.79 8.99 3.19
CA ALA A 9 -13.44 9.54 3.14
C ALA A 9 -12.57 8.84 2.09
N MET A 10 -12.63 7.50 1.99
CA MET A 10 -11.90 6.74 0.97
C MET A 10 -12.31 7.12 -0.45
N VAL A 11 -13.62 7.26 -0.71
CA VAL A 11 -14.12 7.68 -2.03
C VAL A 11 -13.65 9.09 -2.37
N VAL A 12 -13.84 10.04 -1.44
CA VAL A 12 -13.45 11.44 -1.64
C VAL A 12 -11.96 11.56 -1.89
N LEU A 13 -11.12 10.94 -1.05
CA LEU A 13 -9.67 10.97 -1.21
C LEU A 13 -9.25 10.29 -2.52
N GLY A 14 -9.85 9.14 -2.86
CA GLY A 14 -9.55 8.43 -4.09
C GLY A 14 -9.86 9.28 -5.33
N THR A 15 -11.05 9.86 -5.39
CA THR A 15 -11.44 10.76 -6.49
C THR A 15 -10.56 12.00 -6.53
N TRP A 16 -10.24 12.61 -5.39
CA TRP A 16 -9.32 13.75 -5.31
C TRP A 16 -7.94 13.42 -5.91
N THR A 17 -7.38 12.26 -5.53
CA THR A 17 -6.08 11.80 -6.06
C THR A 17 -6.14 11.49 -7.56
N LEU A 18 -7.27 10.99 -8.07
CA LEU A 18 -7.45 10.71 -9.50
C LEU A 18 -7.54 12.00 -10.33
N ILE A 19 -8.19 13.04 -9.79
CA ILE A 19 -8.29 14.36 -10.45
C ILE A 19 -6.91 15.00 -10.53
N HIS A 20 -6.15 14.98 -9.43
CA HIS A 20 -4.80 15.55 -9.35
C HIS A 20 -3.71 14.58 -9.82
N ARG A 21 -4.07 13.53 -10.60
CA ARG A 21 -3.14 12.47 -11.03
C ARG A 21 -1.88 13.01 -11.70
N ASN A 22 -1.94 14.14 -12.41
CA ASN A 22 -0.77 14.69 -13.10
C ASN A 22 0.36 15.09 -12.14
N GLU A 23 0.03 15.43 -10.90
CA GLU A 23 1.00 15.75 -9.84
C GLU A 23 1.55 14.48 -9.16
N PHE A 24 0.78 13.38 -9.17
CA PHE A 24 1.11 12.12 -8.48
C PHE A 24 1.62 10.97 -9.39
N ASN A 25 1.36 11.01 -10.69
CA ASN A 25 1.82 10.08 -11.76
C ASN A 25 3.34 9.92 -11.82
N ILE A 26 4.00 10.75 -11.06
CA ILE A 26 5.41 10.98 -11.00
C ILE A 26 6.07 9.99 -10.01
N LEU A 27 5.34 9.49 -9.00
CA LEU A 27 5.85 8.62 -7.91
C LEU A 27 5.61 7.12 -8.11
N LEU A 28 4.66 6.73 -8.97
CA LEU A 28 4.28 5.34 -9.24
C LEU A 28 4.16 5.15 -10.76
N ASP A 29 4.46 3.95 -11.25
CA ASP A 29 4.20 3.63 -12.65
C ASP A 29 2.71 3.81 -12.98
N SER A 30 2.41 4.47 -14.11
CA SER A 30 1.09 5.08 -14.36
C SER A 30 -0.07 4.07 -14.27
N SER A 31 0.18 2.82 -14.67
CA SER A 31 -0.81 1.74 -14.64
C SER A 31 -1.15 1.30 -13.21
N TRP A 32 -0.14 1.11 -12.36
CA TRP A 32 -0.33 0.65 -10.97
C TRP A 32 -1.00 1.72 -10.11
N PHE A 33 -0.67 2.99 -10.33
CA PHE A 33 -1.32 4.10 -9.63
C PHE A 33 -2.84 4.11 -9.85
N VAL A 34 -3.27 4.02 -11.12
CA VAL A 34 -4.69 4.03 -11.46
C VAL A 34 -5.42 2.82 -10.87
N ILE A 35 -4.79 1.63 -10.89
CA ILE A 35 -5.36 0.41 -10.29
C ILE A 35 -5.55 0.60 -8.78
N ILE A 36 -4.53 1.07 -8.06
CA ILE A 36 -4.59 1.24 -6.60
C ILE A 36 -5.66 2.27 -6.21
N VAL A 37 -5.70 3.42 -6.89
CA VAL A 37 -6.70 4.47 -6.64
C VAL A 37 -8.11 3.97 -7.00
N GLY A 38 -8.26 3.24 -8.11
CA GLY A 38 -9.52 2.63 -8.50
C GLY A 38 -10.05 1.64 -7.47
N LEU A 39 -9.18 0.77 -6.93
CA LEU A 39 -9.52 -0.14 -5.84
C LEU A 39 -9.94 0.60 -4.57
N MET A 40 -9.23 1.68 -4.21
CA MET A 40 -9.58 2.50 -3.05
C MET A 40 -10.99 3.11 -3.17
N ILE A 41 -11.33 3.65 -4.33
CA ILE A 41 -12.69 4.19 -4.62
C ILE A 41 -13.72 3.06 -4.58
N GLY A 42 -13.45 1.94 -5.25
CA GLY A 42 -14.37 0.80 -5.33
C GLY A 42 -14.67 0.20 -3.95
N ILE A 43 -13.63 -0.09 -3.16
CA ILE A 43 -13.78 -0.60 -1.79
C ILE A 43 -14.52 0.41 -0.92
N GLY A 44 -14.17 1.70 -1.01
CA GLY A 44 -14.86 2.77 -0.27
C GLY A 44 -16.36 2.81 -0.60
N GLY A 45 -16.73 2.72 -1.88
CA GLY A 45 -18.11 2.69 -2.33
C GLY A 45 -18.89 1.48 -1.80
N VAL A 46 -18.31 0.29 -1.85
CA VAL A 46 -18.90 -0.93 -1.27
C VAL A 46 -19.13 -0.77 0.24
N VAL A 47 -18.15 -0.23 0.97
CA VAL A 47 -18.29 0.03 2.41
C VAL A 47 -19.44 1.01 2.70
N VAL A 48 -19.58 2.08 1.92
CA VAL A 48 -20.70 3.03 2.08
C VAL A 48 -22.04 2.33 1.85
N LEU A 49 -22.19 1.54 0.78
CA LEU A 49 -23.41 0.81 0.46
C LEU A 49 -23.79 -0.21 1.56
N ILE A 50 -22.82 -0.97 2.05
CA ILE A 50 -23.05 -1.93 3.14
C ILE A 50 -23.49 -1.19 4.41
N CYS A 51 -22.81 -0.09 4.75
CA CYS A 51 -23.13 0.67 5.96
C CYS A 51 -24.49 1.35 5.88
N THR A 52 -24.90 1.88 4.72
CA THR A 52 -26.22 2.49 4.55
C THR A 52 -27.30 1.44 4.70
N CYS A 53 -27.21 0.30 4.00
CA CYS A 53 -28.18 -0.79 4.13
C CYS A 53 -28.30 -1.29 5.58
N GLY A 54 -27.17 -1.46 6.27
CA GLY A 54 -27.17 -1.86 7.69
C GLY A 54 -27.80 -0.81 8.60
N CYS A 55 -27.38 0.46 8.51
CA CYS A 55 -27.89 1.53 9.39
C CYS A 55 -29.39 1.79 9.14
N TYR A 56 -29.80 1.95 7.88
CA TYR A 56 -31.21 2.17 7.54
C TYR A 56 -32.06 0.93 7.87
N GLY A 57 -31.56 -0.27 7.59
CA GLY A 57 -32.24 -1.52 7.90
C GLY A 57 -32.50 -1.69 9.40
N THR A 58 -31.53 -1.35 10.25
CA THR A 58 -31.71 -1.41 11.71
C THR A 58 -32.62 -0.30 12.22
N VAL A 59 -32.45 0.95 11.78
CA VAL A 59 -33.25 2.08 12.28
C VAL A 59 -34.72 2.00 11.85
N LYS A 60 -34.98 1.53 10.63
CA LYS A 60 -36.33 1.38 10.09
C LYS A 60 -36.92 -0.01 10.33
N GLU A 61 -36.18 -0.90 10.98
CA GLU A 61 -36.55 -2.32 11.16
C GLU A 61 -36.99 -2.97 9.83
N HIS A 62 -36.37 -2.55 8.71
CA HIS A 62 -36.81 -2.93 7.38
C HIS A 62 -36.17 -4.26 6.97
N ARG A 63 -36.96 -5.33 7.01
CA ARG A 63 -36.50 -6.71 6.81
C ARG A 63 -35.68 -6.92 5.54
N TYR A 64 -36.13 -6.43 4.39
CA TYR A 64 -35.39 -6.60 3.13
C TYR A 64 -34.02 -5.90 3.11
N LEU A 65 -33.86 -4.78 3.83
CA LEU A 65 -32.58 -4.06 3.92
C LEU A 65 -31.60 -4.82 4.83
N LEU A 66 -32.11 -5.40 5.92
CA LEU A 66 -31.33 -6.28 6.80
C LEU A 66 -30.91 -7.58 6.08
N ILE A 67 -31.78 -8.18 5.27
CA ILE A 67 -31.44 -9.34 4.43
C ILE A 67 -30.36 -8.96 3.40
N SER A 68 -30.52 -7.81 2.72
CA SER A 68 -29.51 -7.30 1.77
C SER A 68 -28.16 -7.07 2.45
N PHE A 69 -28.15 -6.46 3.64
CA PHE A 69 -26.96 -6.28 4.46
C PHE A 69 -26.27 -7.61 4.80
N LEU A 70 -27.06 -8.62 5.21
CA LEU A 70 -26.56 -9.95 5.52
C LEU A 70 -25.93 -10.64 4.31
N ILE A 71 -26.59 -10.57 3.14
CA ILE A 71 -26.06 -11.12 1.89
C ILE A 71 -24.74 -10.45 1.52
N MET A 72 -24.68 -9.12 1.57
CA MET A 72 -23.48 -8.36 1.25
C MET A 72 -22.31 -8.69 2.18
N LEU A 73 -22.54 -8.74 3.51
CA LEU A 73 -21.51 -9.13 4.48
C LEU A 73 -21.01 -10.56 4.23
N THR A 74 -21.92 -11.48 3.90
CA THR A 74 -21.56 -12.87 3.60
C THR A 74 -20.69 -12.94 2.34
N LEU A 75 -21.04 -12.21 1.28
CA LEU A 75 -20.23 -12.14 0.05
C LEU A 75 -18.83 -11.59 0.32
N VAL A 76 -18.71 -10.51 1.12
CA VAL A 76 -17.40 -9.96 1.49
C VAL A 76 -16.59 -10.97 2.30
N LEU A 77 -17.21 -11.69 3.23
CA LEU A 77 -16.54 -12.74 4.00
C LEU A 77 -16.03 -13.89 3.12
N ILE A 78 -16.83 -14.32 2.13
CA ILE A 78 -16.41 -15.35 1.16
C ILE A 78 -15.19 -14.86 0.38
N VAL A 79 -15.24 -13.65 -0.19
CA VAL A 79 -14.09 -13.07 -0.91
C VAL A 79 -12.87 -13.00 -0.01
N GLN A 80 -13.03 -12.59 1.24
CA GLN A 80 -11.95 -12.48 2.20
C GLN A 80 -11.32 -13.84 2.52
N ILE A 81 -12.13 -14.88 2.72
CA ILE A 81 -11.66 -16.25 2.92
C ILE A 81 -10.94 -16.75 1.66
N SER A 82 -11.50 -16.54 0.46
CA SER A 82 -10.86 -16.94 -0.79
C SER A 82 -9.49 -16.30 -0.97
N VAL A 83 -9.37 -14.98 -0.75
CA VAL A 83 -8.09 -14.28 -0.80
C VAL A 83 -7.12 -14.83 0.24
N GLY A 84 -7.58 -15.07 1.47
CA GLY A 84 -6.77 -15.66 2.53
C GLY A 84 -6.26 -17.07 2.19
N VAL A 85 -7.12 -17.92 1.62
CA VAL A 85 -6.77 -19.28 1.18
C VAL A 85 -5.76 -19.22 0.03
N ILE A 86 -5.98 -18.39 -0.99
CA ILE A 86 -5.03 -18.21 -2.09
C ILE A 86 -3.68 -17.74 -1.55
N ALA A 87 -3.67 -16.73 -0.67
CA ALA A 87 -2.45 -16.22 -0.06
C ALA A 87 -1.72 -17.28 0.80
N PHE A 88 -2.48 -18.19 1.44
CA PHE A 88 -1.90 -19.26 2.25
C PHE A 88 -1.38 -20.43 1.41
N VAL A 89 -2.12 -20.89 0.40
CA VAL A 89 -1.70 -21.97 -0.50
C VAL A 89 -0.45 -21.55 -1.26
N HIS A 90 -0.52 -20.36 -1.85
CA HIS A 90 0.61 -19.76 -2.53
C HIS A 90 1.55 -19.06 -1.55
N ARG A 91 1.53 -19.32 -0.23
CA ARG A 91 2.45 -18.64 0.70
C ARG A 91 3.91 -18.87 0.33
N ALA A 92 4.24 -20.08 -0.16
CA ALA A 92 5.58 -20.41 -0.62
C ALA A 92 5.90 -19.63 -1.89
N GLU A 93 4.99 -19.57 -2.86
CA GLU A 93 5.15 -18.77 -4.09
C GLU A 93 5.09 -17.26 -3.85
N VAL A 94 4.37 -16.77 -2.85
CA VAL A 94 4.34 -15.36 -2.44
C VAL A 94 5.65 -15.02 -1.74
N LEU A 95 6.14 -15.90 -0.86
CA LEU A 95 7.45 -15.73 -0.19
C LEU A 95 8.63 -15.96 -1.15
N ILE A 96 8.48 -16.84 -2.14
CA ILE A 96 9.45 -17.10 -3.20
C ILE A 96 9.37 -16.00 -4.23
N HIS A 97 8.19 -15.51 -4.63
CA HIS A 97 8.02 -14.37 -5.50
C HIS A 97 8.57 -13.09 -4.90
N ILE A 98 8.79 -12.99 -3.58
CA ILE A 98 9.57 -11.91 -2.97
C ILE A 98 11.03 -11.90 -3.48
N SER A 99 11.62 -13.04 -3.90
CA SER A 99 13.00 -13.06 -4.43
C SER A 99 13.12 -12.63 -5.91
N PRO A 100 12.22 -13.01 -6.85
CA PRO A 100 12.01 -12.29 -8.10
C PRO A 100 11.49 -10.87 -7.91
N LEU A 101 10.71 -10.56 -6.85
CA LEU A 101 10.31 -9.18 -6.52
C LEU A 101 11.54 -8.37 -6.15
N THR A 102 12.53 -8.94 -5.45
CA THR A 102 13.79 -8.24 -5.26
C THR A 102 14.49 -8.00 -6.60
N HIS A 103 14.41 -8.90 -7.57
CA HIS A 103 14.95 -8.65 -8.91
C HIS A 103 14.18 -7.54 -9.65
N ASP A 104 12.85 -7.59 -9.63
CA ASP A 104 11.99 -6.58 -10.28
C ASP A 104 12.08 -5.21 -9.59
N MET A 105 12.16 -5.19 -8.26
CA MET A 105 12.43 -4.00 -7.45
C MET A 105 13.85 -3.48 -7.72
N LYS A 106 14.87 -4.34 -7.83
CA LYS A 106 16.23 -3.93 -8.23
C LYS A 106 16.22 -3.30 -9.62
N TYR A 107 15.60 -3.95 -10.60
CA TYR A 107 15.47 -3.45 -11.96
C TYR A 107 14.75 -2.09 -11.99
N THR A 108 13.58 -2.01 -11.36
CA THR A 108 12.76 -0.79 -11.31
C THR A 108 13.48 0.33 -10.57
N THR A 109 14.10 0.06 -9.43
CA THR A 109 14.86 1.05 -8.64
C THR A 109 16.06 1.55 -9.43
N ARG A 110 16.84 0.65 -10.05
CA ARG A 110 17.98 1.01 -10.91
C ARG A 110 17.53 1.85 -12.10
N ARG A 111 16.41 1.51 -12.74
CA ARG A 111 15.85 2.30 -13.83
C ARG A 111 15.42 3.69 -13.35
N ARG A 112 14.79 3.81 -12.19
CA ARG A 112 14.42 5.13 -11.64
C ARG A 112 15.65 5.95 -11.23
N MET A 113 16.72 5.31 -10.77
CA MET A 113 17.97 6.01 -10.46
C MET A 113 18.60 6.72 -11.66
N SER A 114 18.30 6.34 -12.91
CA SER A 114 18.78 7.10 -14.08
C SER A 114 18.19 8.50 -14.18
N ASP A 115 16.99 8.71 -13.62
CA ASP A 115 16.28 9.98 -13.65
C ASP A 115 16.61 10.85 -12.42
N TYR A 116 17.49 10.37 -11.53
CA TYR A 116 17.93 11.10 -10.34
C TYR A 116 18.72 12.36 -10.72
N GLY A 117 18.40 13.50 -10.09
CA GLY A 117 18.95 14.81 -10.42
C GLY A 117 18.32 15.47 -11.67
N VAL A 118 17.59 14.71 -12.49
CA VAL A 118 16.81 15.23 -13.63
C VAL A 118 15.37 15.51 -13.21
N ARG A 119 14.77 14.52 -12.54
CA ARG A 119 13.39 14.56 -12.04
C ARG A 119 13.40 14.79 -10.53
N GLN A 120 12.88 15.93 -10.09
CA GLN A 120 12.95 16.35 -8.68
C GLN A 120 12.19 15.39 -7.75
N ASP A 121 11.09 14.83 -8.24
CA ASP A 121 10.28 13.81 -7.59
C ASP A 121 11.01 12.49 -7.37
N VAL A 122 11.68 11.98 -8.42
CA VAL A 122 12.51 10.77 -8.35
C VAL A 122 13.65 11.02 -7.37
N THR A 123 14.25 12.21 -7.43
CA THR A 123 15.32 12.64 -6.52
C THR A 123 14.85 12.59 -5.07
N LYS A 124 13.73 13.24 -4.74
CA LYS A 124 13.14 13.23 -3.40
C LYS A 124 12.79 11.81 -2.93
N ALA A 125 12.18 10.99 -3.80
CA ALA A 125 11.79 9.63 -3.45
C ALA A 125 13.02 8.75 -3.15
N ILE A 126 14.07 8.84 -3.96
CA ILE A 126 15.32 8.10 -3.75
C ILE A 126 16.04 8.60 -2.49
N ASP A 127 16.12 9.92 -2.28
CA ASP A 127 16.74 10.49 -1.08
C ASP A 127 16.04 10.02 0.19
N GLN A 128 14.71 10.07 0.20
CA GLN A 128 13.92 9.67 1.34
C GLN A 128 14.01 8.16 1.58
N MET A 129 14.07 7.35 0.53
CA MET A 129 14.34 5.91 0.63
C MET A 129 15.71 5.66 1.28
N GLN A 130 16.77 6.33 0.82
CA GLN A 130 18.14 6.17 1.34
C GLN A 130 18.26 6.58 2.80
N ILE A 131 17.64 7.69 3.18
CA ILE A 131 17.61 8.19 4.55
C ILE A 131 16.82 7.24 5.46
N ASN A 132 15.61 6.84 5.06
CA ASN A 132 14.71 6.02 5.88
C ASN A 132 15.26 4.60 6.09
N PHE A 133 15.80 3.99 5.04
CA PHE A 133 16.32 2.63 5.09
C PHE A 133 17.82 2.55 5.37
N LYS A 134 18.49 3.69 5.55
CA LYS A 134 19.92 3.79 5.88
C LYS A 134 20.78 2.98 4.89
N CYS A 135 20.56 3.25 3.61
CA CYS A 135 21.10 2.48 2.48
C CYS A 135 21.61 3.42 1.39
N CYS A 136 22.34 2.88 0.40
CA CYS A 136 22.78 3.63 -0.77
C CYS A 136 22.74 2.77 -2.03
N GLY A 137 22.11 3.28 -3.08
CA GLY A 137 21.89 2.56 -4.34
C GLY A 137 20.82 1.46 -4.25
N GLU A 138 20.61 0.71 -5.34
CA GLU A 138 19.59 -0.35 -5.37
C GLU A 138 20.05 -1.59 -4.59
N ASP A 139 21.27 -2.05 -4.85
CA ASP A 139 21.91 -3.25 -4.31
C ASP A 139 23.22 -2.90 -3.59
N ASN A 140 23.91 -1.87 -4.05
CA ASN A 140 25.14 -1.37 -3.45
C ASN A 140 25.35 0.12 -3.77
N TRP A 141 26.14 0.81 -2.96
CA TRP A 141 26.51 2.21 -3.20
C TRP A 141 27.19 2.39 -4.57
N SER A 142 27.92 1.38 -5.03
CA SER A 142 28.63 1.40 -6.31
C SER A 142 27.71 1.47 -7.52
N THR A 143 26.40 1.23 -7.38
CA THR A 143 25.42 1.40 -8.47
C THR A 143 25.34 2.83 -8.96
N TRP A 144 25.63 3.81 -8.08
CA TRP A 144 25.77 5.20 -8.52
C TRP A 144 26.81 5.34 -9.63
N ASN A 145 27.79 4.43 -9.71
CA ASN A 145 28.80 4.44 -10.76
C ASN A 145 28.26 4.24 -12.17
N THR A 146 27.09 3.65 -12.33
CA THR A 146 26.47 3.40 -13.63
C THR A 146 25.42 4.45 -13.99
N THR A 147 25.20 5.45 -13.15
CA THR A 147 24.19 6.50 -13.37
C THR A 147 24.81 7.78 -13.92
N ALA A 148 24.02 8.58 -14.63
CA ALA A 148 24.45 9.90 -15.13
C ALA A 148 24.86 10.86 -14.00
N TRP A 149 24.31 10.67 -12.80
CA TRP A 149 24.66 11.44 -11.60
C TRP A 149 26.15 11.44 -11.28
N LYS A 150 26.82 10.29 -11.46
CA LYS A 150 28.25 10.20 -11.16
C LYS A 150 29.09 11.11 -12.04
N GLN A 151 28.73 11.21 -13.31
CA GLN A 151 29.45 12.04 -14.29
C GLN A 151 29.23 13.52 -14.03
N SER A 152 28.01 13.92 -13.64
CA SER A 152 27.69 15.32 -13.34
C SER A 152 28.18 15.79 -11.98
N SER A 153 28.39 14.89 -11.02
CA SER A 153 28.67 15.23 -9.62
C SER A 153 30.11 14.94 -9.19
N ASN A 154 31.07 14.91 -10.12
CA ASN A 154 32.48 14.67 -9.83
C ASN A 154 32.74 13.36 -9.06
N ASN A 155 32.19 12.26 -9.57
CA ASN A 155 32.32 10.91 -9.03
C ASN A 155 31.67 10.63 -7.66
N SER A 156 30.79 11.51 -7.16
CA SER A 156 30.15 11.38 -5.85
C SER A 156 28.82 10.60 -5.83
N VAL A 157 28.50 9.96 -4.71
CA VAL A 157 27.12 9.54 -4.38
C VAL A 157 26.27 10.73 -3.91
N PRO A 158 24.93 10.62 -3.86
CA PRO A 158 24.09 11.62 -3.21
C PRO A 158 24.36 11.83 -1.72
N ASP A 159 24.07 13.02 -1.20
CA ASP A 159 24.22 13.33 0.22
C ASP A 159 23.27 12.52 1.12
N SER A 160 22.14 12.05 0.57
CA SER A 160 21.19 11.15 1.23
C SER A 160 21.76 9.76 1.53
N CYS A 161 22.87 9.37 0.90
CA CYS A 161 23.62 8.14 1.22
C CYS A 161 24.52 8.24 2.47
N CYS A 162 24.65 9.42 3.07
CA CYS A 162 25.56 9.64 4.18
C CYS A 162 24.96 9.21 5.52
N LYS A 163 25.79 8.61 6.37
CA LYS A 163 25.44 8.27 7.77
C LYS A 163 25.22 9.52 8.61
N THR A 164 26.07 10.52 8.39
CA THR A 164 25.94 11.85 8.97
C THR A 164 25.58 12.83 7.86
N PRO A 165 24.32 13.27 7.76
CA PRO A 165 23.88 14.19 6.71
C PRO A 165 24.58 15.53 6.85
N SER A 166 25.36 15.92 5.84
CA SER A 166 25.93 17.26 5.74
C SER A 166 26.02 17.65 4.27
N PHE A 167 25.89 18.94 3.98
CA PHE A 167 25.99 19.43 2.60
C PHE A 167 27.32 18.99 1.94
N GLY A 168 27.22 18.30 0.80
CA GLY A 168 28.36 17.80 0.04
C GLY A 168 29.10 16.63 0.69
N CYS A 169 28.48 15.91 1.64
CA CYS A 169 29.09 14.72 2.25
C CYS A 169 29.38 13.62 1.22
N GLY A 170 28.54 13.45 0.20
CA GLY A 170 28.72 12.42 -0.83
C GLY A 170 29.94 12.66 -1.71
N LYS A 171 30.45 13.91 -1.75
CA LYS A 171 31.67 14.29 -2.50
C LYS A 171 32.96 13.88 -1.80
N ARG A 172 32.92 13.74 -0.47
CA ARG A 172 34.05 13.26 0.32
C ARG A 172 33.87 11.77 0.47
N ASP A 173 34.42 11.02 -0.47
CA ASP A 173 34.33 9.56 -0.58
C ASP A 173 35.09 8.83 0.55
N HIS A 174 35.11 9.37 1.78
CA HIS A 174 35.69 8.68 2.91
C HIS A 174 34.80 7.46 3.22
N PRO A 175 35.31 6.23 3.07
CA PRO A 175 34.51 5.01 3.04
C PRO A 175 33.72 4.72 4.32
N SER A 176 33.98 5.44 5.41
CA SER A 176 33.34 5.26 6.71
C SER A 176 31.99 5.97 6.85
N ASN A 177 31.73 7.07 6.12
CA ASN A 177 30.52 7.89 6.30
C ASN A 177 29.40 7.63 5.28
N ILE A 178 29.58 6.67 4.36
CA ILE A 178 28.58 6.30 3.34
C ILE A 178 27.98 4.94 3.70
N TYR A 179 26.66 4.79 3.54
CA TYR A 179 26.01 3.48 3.63
C TYR A 179 26.41 2.61 2.44
N ARG A 180 26.80 1.36 2.69
CA ARG A 180 27.24 0.42 1.63
C ARG A 180 26.17 -0.55 1.19
N GLU A 181 25.14 -0.73 2.02
CA GLU A 181 24.05 -1.67 1.77
C GLU A 181 23.05 -1.08 0.78
N GLY A 182 22.54 -1.90 -0.13
CA GLY A 182 21.50 -1.53 -1.09
C GLY A 182 20.11 -1.38 -0.46
N CYS A 183 19.32 -0.46 -1.01
CA CYS A 183 18.01 -0.13 -0.47
C CYS A 183 16.94 -1.21 -0.70
N VAL A 184 17.09 -2.07 -1.71
CA VAL A 184 16.06 -3.07 -2.05
C VAL A 184 15.91 -4.14 -0.97
N ILE A 185 16.99 -4.47 -0.25
CA ILE A 185 16.93 -5.42 0.87
C ILE A 185 16.11 -4.82 2.02
N GLY A 186 16.41 -3.57 2.40
CA GLY A 186 15.67 -2.84 3.43
C GLY A 186 14.19 -2.70 3.08
N LEU A 187 13.88 -2.36 1.83
CA LEU A 187 12.53 -2.26 1.30
C LEU A 187 11.77 -3.60 1.38
N THR A 188 12.44 -4.70 1.06
CA THR A 188 11.86 -6.05 1.11
C THR A 188 11.54 -6.48 2.54
N VAL A 189 12.46 -6.23 3.48
CA VAL A 189 12.24 -6.50 4.90
C VAL A 189 11.08 -5.66 5.43
N PHE A 190 11.00 -4.39 5.02
CA PHE A 190 9.90 -3.50 5.36
C PHE A 190 8.56 -4.04 4.87
N PHE A 191 8.42 -4.35 3.58
CA PHE A 191 7.19 -4.92 3.03
C PHE A 191 6.78 -6.20 3.74
N ARG A 192 7.72 -7.12 4.00
CA ARG A 192 7.44 -8.37 4.71
C ARG A 192 6.87 -8.14 6.11
N LYS A 193 7.37 -7.15 6.85
CA LYS A 193 6.82 -6.79 8.16
C LYS A 193 5.40 -6.23 8.04
N HIS A 194 5.16 -5.38 7.05
CA HIS A 194 3.83 -4.80 6.83
C HIS A 194 2.80 -5.81 6.33
N LEU A 195 3.21 -6.85 5.59
CA LEU A 195 2.30 -7.95 5.20
C LEU A 195 1.70 -8.67 6.41
N LEU A 196 2.47 -8.88 7.48
CA LEU A 196 1.95 -9.47 8.72
C LEU A 196 0.90 -8.57 9.37
N VAL A 197 1.16 -7.26 9.41
CA VAL A 197 0.20 -6.28 9.93
C VAL A 197 -1.08 -6.31 9.09
N LEU A 198 -0.98 -6.30 7.76
CA LEU A 198 -2.15 -6.39 6.87
C LEU A 198 -2.95 -7.68 7.10
N GLY A 199 -2.27 -8.82 7.24
CA GLY A 199 -2.92 -10.10 7.58
C GLY A 199 -3.67 -10.04 8.90
N SER A 200 -3.08 -9.45 9.94
CA SER A 200 -3.73 -9.29 11.25
C SER A 200 -4.95 -8.37 11.19
N VAL A 201 -4.89 -7.28 10.43
CA VAL A 201 -6.01 -6.35 10.22
C VAL A 201 -7.15 -7.04 9.50
N LEU A 202 -6.87 -7.79 8.43
CA LEU A 202 -7.87 -8.56 7.71
C LEU A 202 -8.54 -9.57 8.64
N LEU A 203 -7.78 -10.35 9.41
CA LEU A 203 -8.36 -11.29 10.38
C LEU A 203 -9.30 -10.59 11.37
N GLY A 204 -8.89 -9.42 11.90
CA GLY A 204 -9.74 -8.60 12.78
C GLY A 204 -11.04 -8.17 12.10
N ILE A 205 -10.98 -7.73 10.83
CA ILE A 205 -12.16 -7.38 10.03
C ILE A 205 -13.10 -8.59 9.88
N ALA A 206 -12.58 -9.78 9.61
CA ALA A 206 -13.40 -10.99 9.47
C ALA A 206 -14.14 -11.33 10.78
N LEU A 207 -13.49 -11.19 11.93
CA LEU A 207 -14.12 -11.41 13.23
C LEU A 207 -15.24 -10.40 13.51
N ILE A 208 -15.02 -9.11 13.18
CA ILE A 208 -16.05 -8.07 13.29
C ILE A 208 -17.24 -8.36 12.36
N GLN A 209 -16.98 -8.83 11.14
CA GLN A 209 -18.04 -9.22 10.20
C GLN A 209 -18.87 -10.38 10.74
N LEU A 210 -18.26 -11.39 11.35
CA LEU A 210 -18.98 -12.51 11.97
C LEU A 210 -19.92 -12.02 13.08
N ILE A 211 -19.47 -11.09 13.93
CA ILE A 211 -20.32 -10.47 14.95
C ILE A 211 -21.49 -9.73 14.28
N GLY A 212 -21.22 -8.97 13.21
CA GLY A 212 -22.27 -8.28 12.44
C GLY A 212 -23.31 -9.23 11.84
N LEU A 213 -22.87 -10.38 11.31
CA LEU A 213 -23.76 -11.42 10.78
C LEU A 213 -24.65 -12.01 11.88
N ILE A 214 -24.07 -12.41 13.01
CA ILE A 214 -24.82 -12.98 14.15
C ILE A 214 -25.86 -11.97 14.65
N MET A 215 -25.45 -10.73 14.87
CA MET A 215 -26.34 -9.65 15.33
C MET A 215 -27.49 -9.39 14.35
N THR A 216 -27.21 -9.40 13.04
CA THR A 216 -28.24 -9.19 12.01
C THR A 216 -29.22 -10.35 11.97
N VAL A 217 -28.75 -11.60 12.08
CA VAL A 217 -29.62 -12.79 12.15
C VAL A 217 -30.50 -12.73 13.40
N CYS A 218 -29.94 -12.36 14.55
CA CYS A 218 -30.71 -12.18 15.78
C CYS A 218 -31.81 -11.12 15.58
N LEU A 219 -31.45 -9.94 15.05
CA LEU A 219 -32.40 -8.86 14.79
C LEU A 219 -33.51 -9.29 13.83
N LEU A 220 -33.16 -9.99 12.74
CA LEU A 220 -34.13 -10.51 11.76
C LEU A 220 -35.15 -11.49 12.37
N ARG A 221 -34.80 -12.20 13.45
CA ARG A 221 -35.76 -13.07 14.16
C ARG A 221 -36.77 -12.29 15.00
N PHE A 222 -36.41 -11.07 15.44
CA PHE A 222 -37.28 -10.21 16.23
C PHE A 222 -38.17 -9.33 15.35
N VAL A 223 -37.67 -8.92 14.17
CA VAL A 223 -38.44 -8.16 13.18
C VAL A 223 -39.50 -9.08 12.56
N LYS A 224 -40.71 -9.05 13.11
CA LYS A 224 -41.88 -9.76 12.58
C LYS A 224 -42.22 -9.21 11.19
N ASP A 225 -42.68 -10.09 10.29
CA ASP A 225 -43.24 -9.72 9.00
C ASP A 225 -44.51 -8.88 9.21
N TYR A 226 -44.33 -7.57 9.39
CA TYR A 226 -45.42 -6.62 9.17
C TYR A 226 -45.59 -6.51 7.67
N TYR A 227 -46.51 -7.35 7.15
CA TYR A 227 -47.12 -7.20 5.84
C TYR A 227 -47.71 -5.80 5.66
#